data_AF-A0A379SME6-F1
#
_entry.id   AF-A0A379SME6-F1
#
_cell.length_a   1.000
_cell.length_b   1.000
_cell.length_c   1.000
_cell.angle_alpha   90.00
_cell.angle_beta   90.00
_cell.angle_gamma   90.00
#
_symmetry.space_group_name_H-M   'P 1'
#
loop_
_entity.id
_entity.type
_entity.pdbx_description
1 polymer ?
#
loop_
_entity_poly.entity_id
_entity_poly.type
_entity_poly.pdbx_seq_one_letter_code
_entity_poly.pdbx_strand_id
1 'polypeptide(L)'
;MAQQRVAPAARPGWDNVPAPAEPTYRSNVNVKHTFDNFVEGKSNQLARAAARQVADNPGGAYNPLFLYGGTGLGKTHLLHAVGNGIMARKPNAKVVYMHSERFVQDMVKASAKQRHRRV
;
A
#
# COMPACT_ATOMS: atom_id res chain seq x y z
N MET A 1 54.82 2.04 13.95
CA MET A 1 54.02 0.80 13.96
C MET A 1 52.56 1.19 13.70
N ALA A 2 52.08 1.00 12.47
CA ALA A 2 50.72 1.37 12.06
C ALA A 2 49.80 0.15 12.18
N GLN A 3 48.75 0.26 12.98
CA GLN A 3 47.74 -0.81 13.12
C GLN A 3 46.75 -0.72 11.96
N GLN A 4 46.67 -1.79 11.19
CA GLN A 4 45.76 -1.95 10.07
C GLN A 4 44.40 -2.43 10.59
N ARG A 5 43.34 -1.64 10.37
CA ARG A 5 41.96 -2.04 10.68
C ARG A 5 41.49 -3.05 9.64
N VAL A 6 41.18 -4.27 10.08
CA VAL A 6 40.56 -5.32 9.26
C VAL A 6 39.08 -4.98 9.05
N ALA A 7 38.62 -4.95 7.79
CA ALA A 7 37.22 -4.78 7.43
C ALA A 7 36.44 -6.10 7.64
N PRO A 8 35.18 -6.09 8.10
CA PRO A 8 34.41 -7.31 8.32
C PRO A 8 33.97 -7.92 6.99
N ALA A 9 34.10 -9.25 6.89
CA ALA A 9 33.70 -10.07 5.76
C ALA A 9 32.20 -9.88 5.43
N ALA A 10 31.90 -9.66 4.15
CA ALA A 10 30.53 -9.60 3.64
C ALA A 10 29.80 -10.91 3.94
N ARG A 11 28.71 -10.81 4.71
CA ARG A 11 27.81 -11.93 4.94
C ARG A 11 27.14 -12.27 3.61
N PRO A 12 26.87 -13.55 3.28
CA PRO A 12 26.04 -13.89 2.14
C PRO A 12 24.59 -13.48 2.45
N GLY A 13 24.31 -12.19 2.27
CA GLY A 13 22.99 -11.61 2.35
C GLY A 13 22.17 -12.01 1.12
N TRP A 14 20.86 -11.93 1.24
CA TRP A 14 19.88 -12.23 0.19
C TRP A 14 19.92 -11.24 -0.99
N ASP A 15 21.03 -10.51 -1.14
CA ASP A 15 21.25 -9.37 -2.03
C ASP A 15 21.51 -9.78 -3.48
N ASN A 16 21.66 -11.09 -3.75
CA ASN A 16 21.90 -11.62 -5.10
C ASN A 16 20.74 -12.47 -5.63
N VAL A 17 19.51 -12.15 -5.21
CA VAL A 17 18.32 -12.65 -5.91
C VAL A 17 18.09 -11.72 -7.10
N PRO A 18 18.20 -12.18 -8.37
CA PRO A 18 17.83 -11.36 -9.50
C PRO A 18 16.41 -10.86 -9.26
N ALA A 19 16.24 -9.52 -9.26
CA ALA A 19 14.96 -8.88 -9.03
C ALA A 19 13.92 -9.59 -9.92
N PRO A 20 12.87 -10.19 -9.34
CA PRO A 20 11.80 -10.77 -10.13
C PRO A 20 11.32 -9.70 -11.12
N ALA A 21 11.17 -10.05 -12.39
CA ALA A 21 10.64 -9.15 -13.43
C ALA A 21 9.53 -8.30 -12.83
N GLU A 22 9.65 -6.96 -12.91
CA GLU A 22 8.75 -6.00 -12.27
C GLU A 22 7.32 -6.52 -12.41
N PRO A 23 6.70 -7.01 -11.32
CA PRO A 23 5.35 -7.55 -11.41
C PRO A 23 4.49 -6.43 -11.99
N THR A 24 3.81 -6.71 -13.11
CA THR A 24 2.92 -5.73 -13.76
C THR A 24 1.84 -5.37 -12.75
N TYR A 25 2.08 -4.27 -12.07
CA TYR A 25 1.32 -3.91 -10.90
C TYR A 25 0.08 -3.12 -11.34
N ARG A 26 -1.10 -3.66 -11.07
CA ARG A 26 -2.38 -2.99 -11.34
C ARG A 26 -2.90 -2.37 -10.05
N SER A 27 -3.17 -1.06 -10.08
CA SER A 27 -3.65 -0.32 -8.91
C SER A 27 -4.90 -0.93 -8.27
N ASN A 28 -5.76 -1.52 -9.10
CA ASN A 28 -7.05 -2.12 -8.75
C ASN A 28 -7.99 -1.12 -8.04
N VAL A 29 -7.72 0.19 -8.18
CA VAL A 29 -8.54 1.28 -7.67
C VAL A 29 -9.67 1.57 -8.65
N ASN A 30 -10.89 1.73 -8.16
CA ASN A 30 -12.01 2.17 -9.00
C ASN A 30 -11.93 3.67 -9.25
N VAL A 31 -11.64 4.06 -10.50
CA VAL A 31 -11.54 5.47 -10.93
C VAL A 31 -12.84 6.27 -10.74
N LYS A 32 -13.98 5.59 -10.64
CA LYS A 32 -15.28 6.23 -10.38
C LYS A 32 -15.45 6.68 -8.94
N HIS A 33 -14.60 6.30 -8.00
CA HIS A 33 -14.73 6.71 -6.60
C HIS A 33 -13.71 7.81 -6.30
N THR A 34 -14.11 9.08 -6.40
CA THR A 34 -13.26 10.24 -6.13
C THR A 34 -13.77 11.01 -4.92
N PHE A 35 -12.99 11.96 -4.41
CA PHE A 35 -13.46 12.83 -3.33
C PHE A 35 -14.57 13.80 -3.78
N ASP A 36 -14.62 14.10 -5.08
CA ASP A 36 -15.52 15.10 -5.66
C ASP A 36 -16.94 14.55 -5.80
N ASN A 37 -17.09 13.25 -6.05
CA ASN A 37 -18.38 12.58 -6.09
C ASN A 37 -18.74 11.84 -4.78
N PHE A 38 -17.99 12.11 -3.71
CA PHE A 38 -18.33 11.64 -2.36
C PHE A 38 -19.22 12.67 -1.65
N VAL A 39 -20.45 12.26 -1.30
CA VAL A 39 -21.39 13.13 -0.58
C VAL A 39 -20.99 13.23 0.89
N GLU A 40 -20.61 14.44 1.30
CA GLU A 40 -20.28 14.74 2.71
C GLU A 40 -21.54 14.95 3.55
N GLY A 41 -21.52 14.44 4.77
CA GLY A 41 -22.50 14.72 5.81
C GLY A 41 -21.88 14.62 7.20
N LYS A 42 -22.64 15.02 8.24
CA LYS A 42 -22.14 15.05 9.63
C LYS A 42 -21.54 13.72 10.10
N SER A 43 -22.06 12.59 9.62
CA SER A 43 -21.61 11.24 9.99
C SER A 43 -20.32 10.78 9.32
N ASN A 44 -19.89 11.42 8.22
CA ASN A 44 -18.73 11.00 7.42
C ASN A 44 -17.69 12.12 7.21
N GLN A 45 -17.96 13.34 7.67
CA GLN A 45 -17.09 14.51 7.51
C GLN A 45 -15.68 14.26 8.05
N LEU A 46 -15.56 13.72 9.27
CA LEU A 46 -14.25 13.44 9.87
C LEU A 46 -13.47 12.40 9.06
N ALA A 47 -14.14 11.31 8.64
CA ALA A 47 -13.53 10.26 7.82
C ALA A 47 -13.07 10.81 6.45
N ARG A 48 -13.88 11.66 5.81
CA ARG A 48 -13.54 12.31 4.54
C ARG A 48 -12.34 13.24 4.69
N ALA A 49 -12.31 14.07 5.74
CA ALA A 49 -11.22 14.98 6.01
C ALA A 49 -9.89 14.24 6.26
N ALA A 50 -9.92 13.19 7.10
CA ALA A 50 -8.75 12.35 7.36
C ALA A 50 -8.26 11.64 6.08
N ALA A 51 -9.17 11.07 5.29
CA ALA A 51 -8.86 10.45 4.01
C ALA A 51 -8.23 11.45 3.02
N ARG A 52 -8.77 12.68 2.94
CA ARG A 52 -8.20 13.73 2.10
C ARG A 52 -6.78 14.08 2.54
N GLN A 53 -6.54 14.25 3.84
CA GLN A 53 -5.21 14.56 4.36
C GLN A 53 -4.16 13.49 4.00
N VAL A 54 -4.55 12.21 4.05
CA VAL A 54 -3.67 11.09 3.66
C VAL A 54 -3.42 11.05 2.16
N ALA A 55 -4.42 11.37 1.34
CA ALA A 55 -4.25 11.47 -0.11
C ALA A 55 -3.32 12.62 -0.50
N ASP A 56 -3.39 13.73 0.24
CA ASP A 56 -2.62 14.93 0.02
C ASP A 56 -1.14 14.75 0.45
N ASN A 57 -0.92 14.09 1.58
CA ASN A 57 0.41 13.85 2.17
C ASN A 57 0.62 12.36 2.51
N PRO A 58 0.74 11.47 1.49
CA PRO A 58 0.88 10.04 1.73
C PRO A 58 2.18 9.72 2.48
N GLY A 59 2.07 8.94 3.55
CA GLY A 59 3.19 8.59 4.44
C GLY A 59 3.50 9.64 5.51
N GLY A 60 2.80 10.79 5.52
CA GLY A 60 2.90 11.82 6.55
C GLY A 60 1.97 11.56 7.74
N ALA A 61 1.20 12.58 8.13
CA ALA A 61 0.22 12.48 9.20
C ALA A 61 -0.87 11.41 8.88
N TYR A 62 -1.38 10.75 9.93
CA TYR A 62 -2.43 9.72 9.83
C TYR A 62 -2.01 8.44 9.09
N ASN A 63 -0.79 7.95 9.34
CA ASN A 63 -0.34 6.61 8.94
C ASN A 63 -0.21 5.69 10.17
N PRO A 64 -1.00 4.60 10.29
CA PRO A 64 -2.03 4.16 9.35
C PRO A 64 -3.35 4.94 9.47
N LEU A 65 -4.09 5.05 8.37
CA LEU A 65 -5.47 5.49 8.36
C LEU A 65 -6.40 4.28 8.51
N PHE A 66 -7.22 4.27 9.55
CA PHE A 66 -8.18 3.21 9.80
C PHE A 66 -9.61 3.76 9.77
N LEU A 67 -10.42 3.31 8.81
CA LEU A 67 -11.82 3.71 8.64
C LEU A 67 -12.76 2.61 9.16
N TYR A 68 -13.56 2.93 10.18
CA TYR A 68 -14.57 2.03 10.74
C TYR A 68 -15.94 2.72 10.83
N GLY A 69 -17.01 1.93 10.87
CA GLY A 69 -18.38 2.43 10.94
C GLY A 69 -19.38 1.52 10.23
N GLY A 70 -20.67 1.86 10.34
CA GLY A 70 -21.77 1.11 9.74
C GLY A 70 -21.70 0.98 8.21
N THR A 71 -22.59 0.16 7.65
CA THR A 71 -22.77 0.03 6.20
C THR A 71 -23.23 1.37 5.59
N GLY A 72 -22.93 1.61 4.32
CA GLY A 72 -23.36 2.83 3.62
C GLY A 72 -22.63 4.13 3.98
N LEU A 73 -21.74 4.16 4.98
CA LEU A 73 -20.99 5.37 5.36
C LEU A 73 -19.79 5.69 4.44
N GLY A 74 -19.60 4.94 3.36
CA GLY A 74 -18.62 5.30 2.34
C GLY A 74 -17.19 4.82 2.53
N LYS A 75 -16.92 3.88 3.46
CA LYS A 75 -15.56 3.35 3.73
C LYS A 75 -14.82 2.92 2.46
N THR A 76 -15.47 2.09 1.64
CA THR A 76 -14.89 1.59 0.39
C THR A 76 -14.69 2.73 -0.63
N HIS A 77 -15.64 3.67 -0.71
CA HIS A 77 -15.52 4.84 -1.58
C HIS A 77 -14.32 5.70 -1.19
N LEU A 78 -14.21 6.06 0.09
CA LEU A 78 -13.10 6.87 0.61
C LEU A 78 -11.76 6.20 0.38
N LEU A 79 -11.67 4.88 0.56
CA LEU A 79 -10.41 4.15 0.36
C LEU A 79 -9.95 4.19 -1.12
N HIS A 80 -10.89 4.08 -2.07
CA HIS A 80 -10.58 4.30 -3.49
C HIS A 80 -10.28 5.76 -3.82
N ALA A 81 -10.98 6.72 -3.21
CA ALA A 81 -10.75 8.14 -3.42
C ALA A 81 -9.35 8.57 -2.96
N VAL A 82 -8.85 8.00 -1.85
CA VAL A 82 -7.45 8.16 -1.42
C VAL A 82 -6.50 7.69 -2.51
N GLY A 83 -6.70 6.47 -3.02
CA GLY A 83 -5.85 5.92 -4.07
C GLY A 83 -5.84 6.77 -5.35
N ASN A 84 -7.02 7.18 -5.82
CA ASN A 84 -7.16 8.06 -6.98
C ASN A 84 -6.51 9.43 -6.74
N GLY A 85 -6.66 10.00 -5.54
CA GLY A 85 -6.04 11.27 -5.16
C GLY A 85 -4.51 11.20 -5.16
N ILE A 86 -3.94 10.11 -4.66
CA ILE A 86 -2.48 9.88 -4.68
C ILE A 86 -1.99 9.74 -6.13
N MET A 87 -2.65 8.92 -6.95
CA MET A 87 -2.27 8.70 -8.35
C MET A 87 -2.34 9.99 -9.19
N ALA A 88 -3.34 10.84 -8.93
CA ALA A 88 -3.49 12.12 -9.62
C ALA A 88 -2.36 13.12 -9.30
N ARG A 89 -1.84 13.10 -8.06
CA ARG A 89 -0.79 14.02 -7.61
C ARG A 89 0.62 13.50 -7.82
N LYS A 90 0.81 12.19 -7.73
CA LYS A 90 2.09 11.50 -7.86
C LYS A 90 1.95 10.38 -8.90
N PRO A 91 2.15 10.69 -10.20
CA PRO A 91 1.99 9.70 -11.29
C PRO A 91 2.88 8.46 -11.14
N ASN A 92 4.04 8.61 -10.48
CA ASN A 92 4.99 7.53 -10.25
C ASN A 92 4.71 6.72 -8.96
N ALA A 93 3.64 7.03 -8.23
CA ALA A 93 3.29 6.30 -7.01
C ALA A 93 2.71 4.92 -7.33
N LYS A 94 3.26 3.88 -6.68
CA LYS A 94 2.72 2.52 -6.73
C LYS A 94 1.61 2.39 -5.67
N VAL A 95 0.34 2.50 -6.09
CA VAL A 95 -0.83 2.49 -5.18
C VAL A 95 -1.59 1.18 -5.27
N VAL A 96 -1.82 0.49 -4.14
CA VAL A 96 -2.51 -0.81 -4.09
C VAL A 96 -3.81 -0.86 -3.34
N TYR A 97 -4.87 -1.27 -4.05
CA TYR A 97 -6.12 -1.68 -3.47
C TYR A 97 -6.27 -3.21 -3.50
N MET A 98 -6.53 -3.79 -2.34
CA MET A 98 -6.87 -5.21 -2.22
C MET A 98 -7.82 -5.46 -1.05
N HIS A 99 -8.62 -6.52 -1.19
CA HIS A 99 -9.43 -7.04 -0.10
C HIS A 99 -8.56 -7.89 0.84
N SER A 100 -8.85 -7.86 2.14
CA SER A 100 -8.12 -8.63 3.16
C SER A 100 -8.07 -10.14 2.84
N GLU A 101 -9.16 -10.70 2.32
CA GLU A 101 -9.23 -12.10 1.91
C GLU A 101 -8.19 -12.44 0.83
N ARG A 102 -8.10 -11.59 -0.21
CA ARG A 102 -7.09 -11.75 -1.27
C ARG A 102 -5.67 -11.63 -0.72
N PHE A 103 -5.45 -10.72 0.23
CA PHE A 103 -4.15 -10.56 0.88
C PHE A 103 -3.71 -11.83 1.60
N VAL A 104 -4.61 -12.45 2.37
CA VAL A 104 -4.34 -13.72 3.06
C VAL A 104 -4.07 -14.84 2.05
N GLN A 105 -4.89 -14.97 1.01
CA GLN A 105 -4.70 -15.99 -0.03
C GLN A 105 -3.36 -15.85 -0.75
N ASP A 106 -2.97 -14.64 -1.11
CA ASP A 106 -1.70 -14.37 -1.81
C ASP A 106 -0.50 -14.65 -0.88
N MET A 107 -0.60 -14.33 0.41
CA MET A 107 0.43 -14.66 1.41
C MET A 107 0.61 -16.18 1.57
N VAL A 108 -0.48 -16.94 1.66
CA VAL A 108 -0.43 -18.41 1.78
C VAL A 108 0.18 -19.04 0.52
N LYS A 109 -0.27 -18.61 -0.67
CA LYS A 109 0.28 -19.08 -1.95
C LYS A 109 1.78 -18.79 -2.08
N ALA A 110 2.23 -17.60 -1.69
CA ALA A 110 3.64 -17.23 -1.72
C ALA A 110 4.48 -18.14 -0.82
N SER A 111 3.99 -18.42 0.40
CA SER A 111 4.65 -19.29 1.37
C SER A 111 4.76 -20.74 0.87
N ALA A 112 3.70 -21.24 0.22
CA ALA A 112 3.70 -22.59 -0.38
C ALA A 112 4.65 -22.69 -1.58
N LYS A 113 4.70 -21.67 -2.45
CA LYS A 113 5.60 -21.62 -3.61
C LYS A 113 7.08 -21.63 -3.20
N GLN A 114 7.42 -21.00 -2.08
CA GLN A 114 8.77 -20.99 -1.52
C GLN A 114 9.25 -22.41 -1.14
N ARG A 115 8.32 -23.28 -0.71
CA ARG A 115 8.62 -24.65 -0.26
C ARG A 115 8.91 -25.61 -1.41
N HIS A 116 8.31 -25.39 -2.58
CA HIS A 116 8.54 -26.22 -3.77
C HIS A 116 9.81 -25.88 -4.56
N ARG A 117 10.44 -24.73 -4.31
CA ARG A 117 11.64 -24.29 -5.03
C ARG A 117 12.96 -24.72 -4.35
N ARG A 118 12.88 -25.57 -3.31
CA ARG A 118 14.01 -26.05 -2.49
C ARG A 118 14.16 -27.58 -2.48
N VAL A 119 13.52 -28.30 -3.40
CA VAL A 119 13.68 -29.74 -3.63
C VAL A 119 14.08 -30.01 -5.06
#